data_AF-A0A820IHA5-F1
#
_entry.id   AF-A0A820IHA5-F1
#
_cell.length_a   1.000
_cell.length_b   1.000
_cell.length_c   1.000
_cell.angle_alpha   90.00
_cell.angle_beta   90.00
_cell.angle_gamma   90.00
#
_symmetry.space_group_name_H-M   'P 1'
#
loop_
_entity.id
_entity.type
_entity.pdbx_description
1 polymer ?
#
loop_
_entity_poly.entity_id
_entity_poly.type
_entity_poly.pdbx_seq_one_letter_code
_entity_poly.pdbx_strand_id
1 'polypeptide(L)'
;SHCMDGIKNRDETDLDCGGIKCPKCEDTQTCKGDCDCISEICKNNVCIPAESCKDDIKNQDETDIDCGGNKCPKCEDEKIC
;
A
#
# COMPACT_ATOMS: atom_id res chain seq x y z
N SER A 1 18.61 -15.79 3.08
CA SER A 1 17.32 -15.09 3.05
C SER A 1 16.40 -15.85 3.99
N HIS A 2 15.84 -15.18 4.99
CA HIS A 2 15.03 -15.78 6.06
C HIS A 2 13.67 -15.06 6.15
N CYS A 3 13.27 -14.43 5.04
CA CYS A 3 12.09 -13.59 4.92
C CYS A 3 10.92 -14.27 4.18
N MET A 4 11.02 -15.57 3.91
CA MET A 4 10.06 -16.36 3.12
C MET A 4 10.01 -17.79 3.68
N ASP A 5 10.12 -17.89 5.00
CA ASP A 5 10.18 -19.14 5.73
C ASP A 5 8.85 -19.49 6.44
N GLY A 6 7.83 -18.65 6.27
CA GLY A 6 6.49 -18.85 6.82
C GLY A 6 6.37 -18.49 8.29
N ILE A 7 7.38 -17.85 8.91
CA ILE A 7 7.37 -17.52 10.34
C ILE A 7 7.84 -16.10 10.61
N LYS A 8 7.00 -15.28 11.24
CA LYS A 8 7.36 -13.89 11.63
C LYS A 8 8.59 -13.85 12.56
N ASN A 9 9.75 -13.47 12.05
CA ASN A 9 10.99 -13.43 12.81
C ASN A 9 11.99 -12.35 12.38
N ARG A 10 12.97 -12.09 13.28
CA ARG A 10 14.09 -11.16 13.05
C ARG A 10 13.64 -9.75 12.63
N ASP A 11 13.93 -9.37 11.39
CA ASP A 11 13.75 -8.03 10.85
C ASP A 11 12.32 -7.83 10.27
N GLU A 12 11.50 -8.89 10.22
CA GLU A 12 10.14 -8.87 9.68
C GLU A 12 9.15 -8.07 10.54
N THR A 13 8.28 -7.31 9.87
CA THR A 13 7.17 -6.60 10.54
C THR A 13 5.84 -7.32 10.37
N ASP A 14 5.69 -8.16 9.34
CA ASP A 14 4.67 -9.19 9.24
C ASP A 14 5.24 -10.51 8.70
N LEU A 15 4.43 -11.57 8.67
CA LEU A 15 4.86 -12.89 8.20
C LEU A 15 5.46 -12.79 6.78
N ASP A 16 6.74 -13.10 6.64
CA ASP A 16 7.49 -13.07 5.38
C ASP A 16 7.61 -11.67 4.71
N CYS A 17 7.41 -10.58 5.46
CA CYS A 17 7.54 -9.22 4.91
C CYS A 17 7.92 -8.14 5.94
N GLY A 18 8.40 -7.01 5.41
CA GLY A 18 8.69 -5.80 6.15
C GLY A 18 10.05 -5.77 6.83
N GLY A 19 10.46 -4.58 7.28
CA GLY A 19 11.83 -4.30 7.67
C GLY A 19 12.78 -4.13 6.48
N ILE A 20 13.98 -3.64 6.77
CA ILE A 20 14.97 -3.20 5.74
C ILE A 20 15.46 -4.32 4.82
N LYS A 21 15.37 -5.59 5.26
CA LYS A 21 15.98 -6.74 4.56
C LYS A 21 14.99 -7.68 3.90
N CYS A 22 13.69 -7.49 4.14
CA CYS A 22 12.64 -8.33 3.59
C CYS A 22 11.83 -7.56 2.54
N PRO A 23 11.10 -8.26 1.65
CA PRO A 23 10.17 -7.60 0.74
C PRO A 23 9.16 -6.77 1.53
N LYS A 24 8.69 -5.68 0.91
CA LYS A 24 7.65 -4.83 1.46
C LYS A 24 6.35 -5.63 1.62
N CYS A 25 5.62 -5.34 2.69
CA CYS A 25 4.32 -5.88 3.02
C CYS A 25 3.22 -5.26 2.15
N GLU A 26 2.27 -6.10 1.73
CA GLU A 26 1.03 -5.69 1.07
C GLU A 26 0.16 -4.83 1.98
N ASP A 27 -0.82 -4.16 1.38
CA ASP A 27 -1.89 -3.51 2.12
C ASP A 27 -2.53 -4.47 3.11
N THR A 28 -3.01 -3.94 4.24
CA THR A 28 -3.61 -4.65 5.38
C THR A 28 -2.66 -5.49 6.23
N GLN A 29 -1.40 -5.66 5.84
CA GLN A 29 -0.38 -6.32 6.66
C GLN A 29 0.21 -5.39 7.73
N THR A 30 0.85 -5.98 8.73
CA THR A 30 1.45 -5.27 9.86
C THR A 30 2.76 -4.59 9.46
N CYS A 31 2.92 -3.34 9.83
CA CYS A 31 4.13 -2.55 9.60
C CYS A 31 4.59 -1.85 10.89
N LYS A 32 5.86 -1.45 10.92
CA LYS A 32 6.42 -0.56 11.96
C LYS A 32 6.81 0.80 11.39
N GLY A 33 7.08 0.89 10.10
CA GLY A 33 7.37 2.12 9.39
C GLY A 33 6.91 2.06 7.93
N ASP A 34 6.83 3.23 7.33
CA ASP A 34 6.37 3.43 5.95
C ASP A 34 7.15 2.57 4.95
N CYS A 35 8.47 2.43 5.12
CA CYS A 35 9.32 1.60 4.27
C CYS A 35 8.99 0.10 4.30
N ASP A 36 8.22 -0.35 5.29
CA ASP A 36 7.77 -1.74 5.38
C ASP A 36 6.63 -2.03 4.39
N CYS A 37 5.91 -1.01 3.90
CA CYS A 37 4.73 -1.17 3.08
C CYS A 37 5.01 -0.95 1.60
N ILE A 38 4.37 -1.71 0.71
CA ILE A 38 4.44 -1.51 -0.74
C ILE A 38 3.97 -0.11 -1.09
N SER A 39 2.89 0.34 -0.45
CA SER A 39 2.33 1.68 -0.54
C SER A 39 3.21 2.80 0.03
N GLU A 40 4.25 2.45 0.79
CA GLU A 40 5.03 3.38 1.61
C GLU A 40 4.20 4.13 2.66
N ILE A 41 3.05 3.56 3.09
CA ILE A 41 2.22 4.17 4.14
C ILE A 41 1.89 3.16 5.22
N CYS A 42 2.49 3.35 6.39
CA CYS A 42 2.21 2.59 7.60
C CYS A 42 1.35 3.41 8.57
N LYS A 43 0.05 3.12 8.61
CA LYS A 43 -0.91 3.82 9.48
C LYS A 43 -1.46 2.88 10.54
N ASN A 44 -1.36 3.28 11.81
CA ASN A 44 -1.80 2.45 12.95
C ASN A 44 -1.14 1.05 13.00
N ASN A 45 0.14 0.95 12.62
CA ASN A 45 0.89 -0.32 12.46
C ASN A 45 0.32 -1.25 11.38
N VAL A 46 -0.45 -0.72 10.43
CA VAL A 46 -0.99 -1.47 9.29
C VAL A 46 -0.65 -0.74 8.00
N CYS A 47 -0.17 -1.48 7.00
CA CYS A 47 0.03 -0.96 5.66
C CYS A 47 -1.32 -0.58 5.09
N ILE A 48 -1.48 0.68 4.73
CA ILE A 48 -2.67 1.14 4.03
C ILE A 48 -2.32 1.41 2.57
N PRO A 49 -3.29 1.29 1.65
CA PRO A 49 -3.06 1.64 0.26
C PRO A 49 -2.52 3.06 0.17
N ALA A 50 -1.59 3.30 -0.75
CA ALA A 50 -1.20 4.65 -1.10
C ALA A 50 -2.48 5.38 -1.54
N GLU A 51 -2.70 6.61 -1.04
CA GLU A 51 -3.81 7.44 -1.50
C GLU A 51 -3.49 7.85 -2.95
N SER A 52 -3.90 7.01 -3.90
CA SER A 52 -3.81 7.30 -5.33
C SER A 52 -4.60 8.53 -5.72
N CYS A 53 -5.66 8.82 -4.96
CA CYS A 53 -6.70 9.79 -5.29
C CYS A 53 -6.25 11.25 -5.45
N LYS A 54 -4.94 11.54 -5.43
CA LYS A 54 -4.29 12.87 -5.57
C LYS A 54 -2.84 12.76 -6.06
N ASP A 55 -2.44 11.68 -6.72
CA ASP A 55 -1.07 11.46 -7.20
C ASP A 55 -0.87 11.77 -8.70
N ASP A 56 -1.87 12.37 -9.35
CA ASP A 56 -1.91 12.76 -10.77
C ASP A 56 -1.72 11.58 -11.74
N ILE A 57 -1.86 10.33 -11.29
CA ILE A 57 -1.73 9.14 -12.13
C ILE A 57 -2.89 8.17 -11.90
N LYS A 58 -3.51 7.70 -13.00
CA LYS A 58 -4.59 6.68 -12.91
C LYS A 58 -4.02 5.34 -12.45
N ASN A 59 -4.16 5.01 -11.17
CA ASN A 59 -3.66 3.76 -10.61
C ASN A 59 -4.63 3.15 -9.56
N GLN A 60 -4.25 2.01 -8.97
CA GLN A 60 -4.99 1.34 -7.91
C GLN A 60 -6.48 1.11 -8.25
N ASP A 61 -7.41 1.72 -7.50
CA ASP A 61 -8.85 1.52 -7.65
C ASP A 61 -9.51 2.63 -8.49
N GLU A 62 -8.71 3.52 -9.08
CA GLU A 62 -9.21 4.69 -9.79
C GLU A 62 -9.83 4.36 -11.14
N THR A 63 -10.99 4.94 -11.40
CA THR A 63 -11.63 4.84 -12.73
C THR A 63 -11.13 5.93 -13.67
N ASP A 64 -10.62 7.05 -13.14
CA ASP A 64 -9.95 8.14 -13.86
C ASP A 64 -8.88 8.79 -12.96
N ILE A 65 -7.98 9.61 -13.50
CA ILE A 65 -6.86 10.19 -12.74
C ILE A 65 -7.37 10.83 -11.45
N ASP A 66 -6.85 10.37 -10.31
CA ASP A 66 -7.17 10.87 -8.96
C ASP A 66 -8.63 10.68 -8.53
N CYS A 67 -9.42 9.85 -9.22
CA CYS A 67 -10.83 9.72 -8.91
C CYS A 67 -11.48 8.38 -9.30
N GLY A 68 -12.60 8.13 -8.62
CA GLY A 68 -13.48 7.00 -8.87
C GLY A 68 -13.02 5.68 -8.25
N GLY A 69 -13.74 4.61 -8.57
CA GLY A 69 -13.67 3.37 -7.79
C GLY A 69 -14.42 3.45 -6.46
N ASN A 70 -14.12 2.50 -5.57
CA ASN A 70 -14.69 2.40 -4.23
C ASN A 70 -13.88 3.18 -3.19
N LYS A 71 -12.58 3.45 -3.45
CA LYS A 71 -11.67 4.09 -2.49
C LYS A 71 -11.43 5.58 -2.73
N CYS A 72 -11.64 6.11 -3.94
CA CYS A 72 -11.46 7.53 -4.26
C CYS A 72 -12.80 8.28 -4.38
N PRO A 73 -12.81 9.62 -4.20
CA PRO A 73 -13.99 10.42 -4.48
C PRO A 73 -14.50 10.14 -5.89
N LYS A 74 -15.82 10.20 -6.09
CA LYS A 74 -16.40 10.07 -7.44
C LYS A 74 -15.74 11.07 -8.36
N CYS A 75 -15.37 10.62 -9.55
CA CYS A 75 -14.98 11.52 -10.62
C CYS A 75 -16.10 12.51 -10.87
N GLU A 76 -15.74 13.79 -11.03
CA GLU A 76 -16.66 14.75 -11.59
C GLU A 76 -17.01 14.29 -13.02
N ASP A 77 -18.29 14.30 -13.37
CA ASP A 77 -18.86 13.74 -14.61
C ASP A 77 -18.41 14.44 -15.91
N GLU A 78 -17.26 15.14 -15.94
CA GLU A 78 -16.82 15.95 -17.09
C GLU A 78 -15.34 15.80 -17.50
N LYS A 79 -14.61 14.77 -17.05
CA LYS A 79 -13.33 14.42 -17.68
C LYS A 79 -13.47 13.21 -18.60
N ILE A 80 -14.05 13.50 -19.74
CA ILE A 80 -13.98 12.68 -20.96
C ILE A 80 -12.59 12.91 -21.57
N CYS A 81 -11.91 11.84 -21.97
CA CYS A 81 -11.02 11.92 -23.14
C CYS A 81 -11.80 11.55 -24.40
#